data_AF-A0AAD8E070-F1
#
_entry.id   AF-A0AAD8E070-F1
#
_cell.length_a   1.000
_cell.length_b   1.000
_cell.length_c   1.000
_cell.angle_alpha   90.00
_cell.angle_beta   90.00
_cell.angle_gamma   90.00
#
_symmetry.space_group_name_H-M   'P 1'
#
loop_
_entity.id
_entity.type
_entity.pdbx_description
1 polymer ?
#
loop_
_entity_poly.entity_id
_entity_poly.type
_entity_poly.pdbx_seq_one_letter_code
_entity_poly.pdbx_strand_id
1 'polypeptide(L)'
;MEVNRQQQETGHLETDTDIISAMGAVEEEPVNGPSAHNEIVQRWTPILNKSLKKEDKAMLLKEYAPFHNIPAMVPPKLNPELSAAVSEPVKKRDIIIEYRQKNVAAALAAVGRGLESFMFYNKVEGIKRFNDAAKILCDLLHSETQSRRALIANIINKELKDSLQGSPDAFLFGEGLTENSGF
;
A
#
# COMPACT_ATOMS: atom_id res chain seq x y z
N MET A 1 24.74 -31.41 45.17
CA MET A 1 25.61 -30.73 46.13
C MET A 1 27.06 -31.09 45.78
N GLU A 2 27.96 -30.21 45.34
CA GLU A 2 27.94 -28.81 44.86
C GLU A 2 29.20 -28.65 43.93
N VAL A 3 29.16 -27.97 42.75
CA VAL A 3 29.56 -26.55 42.46
C VAL A 3 31.05 -26.25 42.78
N ASN A 4 31.94 -25.70 41.93
CA ASN A 4 31.92 -25.10 40.56
C ASN A 4 33.28 -25.39 39.81
N ARG A 5 33.47 -25.31 38.47
CA ARG A 5 33.78 -24.16 37.56
C ARG A 5 34.85 -23.16 38.09
N GLN A 6 36.05 -23.00 37.50
CA GLN A 6 36.50 -22.43 36.19
C GLN A 6 37.10 -21.02 36.36
N GLN A 7 38.26 -20.75 35.73
CA GLN A 7 38.77 -19.47 35.16
C GLN A 7 40.24 -19.71 34.72
N GLN A 8 40.81 -19.37 33.54
CA GLN A 8 40.50 -18.48 32.39
C GLN A 8 41.23 -17.11 32.41
N GLU A 9 42.21 -16.93 31.53
CA GLU A 9 42.78 -15.66 31.03
C GLU A 9 43.16 -15.90 29.54
N THR A 10 42.47 -15.36 28.52
CA THR A 10 42.30 -13.98 27.99
C THR A 10 43.42 -13.52 27.04
N GLY A 11 43.04 -12.85 25.93
CA GLY A 11 43.98 -12.58 24.84
C GLY A 11 43.45 -11.91 23.56
N HIS A 12 42.42 -11.05 23.61
CA HIS A 12 42.25 -9.99 22.60
C HIS A 12 41.49 -8.78 23.17
N LEU A 13 41.71 -7.60 22.60
CA LEU A 13 41.31 -6.32 23.16
C LEU A 13 39.80 -6.11 23.17
N GLU A 14 39.26 -5.81 24.35
CA GLU A 14 37.89 -5.38 24.57
C GLU A 14 37.74 -3.89 24.21
N THR A 15 36.81 -3.56 23.30
CA THR A 15 35.93 -2.43 23.60
C THR A 15 34.93 -2.95 24.61
N ASP A 16 35.11 -2.52 25.85
CA ASP A 16 34.37 -3.02 27.01
C ASP A 16 32.85 -2.97 26.75
N THR A 17 32.21 -4.13 26.83
CA THR A 17 30.77 -4.29 26.58
C THR A 17 29.96 -3.44 27.55
N ASP A 18 30.49 -3.19 28.75
CA ASP A 18 29.86 -2.36 29.77
C ASP A 18 29.92 -0.87 29.40
N ILE A 19 30.95 -0.41 28.67
CA ILE A 19 31.00 0.96 28.13
C ILE A 19 29.93 1.14 27.03
N ILE A 20 29.80 0.15 26.14
CA ILE A 20 28.77 0.18 25.08
C ILE A 20 27.36 0.13 25.69
N SER A 21 27.17 -0.65 26.76
CA SER A 21 25.91 -0.70 27.51
C SER A 21 25.62 0.60 28.26
N ALA A 22 26.63 1.22 28.88
CA ALA A 22 26.52 2.49 29.60
C ALA A 22 26.26 3.71 28.70
N MET A 23 26.60 3.64 27.41
CA MET A 23 26.26 4.67 26.42
C MET A 23 24.77 4.68 26.03
N GLY A 24 23.99 3.69 26.49
CA GLY A 24 22.59 3.50 26.14
C GLY A 24 22.43 2.69 24.85
N ALA A 25 21.32 1.97 24.75
CA ALA A 25 20.97 1.30 23.51
C ALA A 25 20.75 2.34 22.40
N VAL A 26 21.31 2.10 21.22
CA VAL A 26 20.89 2.83 20.01
C VAL A 26 19.42 2.49 19.81
N GLU A 27 18.55 3.50 19.87
CA GLU A 27 17.19 3.37 19.36
C GLU A 27 17.27 3.18 17.84
N GLU A 28 17.29 1.93 17.39
CA GLU A 28 16.90 1.58 16.03
C GLU A 28 15.39 1.85 15.88
N GLU A 29 15.04 3.14 15.80
CA GLU A 29 13.75 3.61 15.28
C GLU A 29 13.48 2.86 13.97
N PRO A 30 12.35 2.14 13.87
CA PRO A 30 12.14 1.18 12.80
C PRO A 30 12.13 1.87 11.43
N VAL A 31 12.45 1.10 10.38
CA VAL A 31 12.39 1.52 8.97
C VAL A 31 10.97 1.98 8.53
N ASN A 32 9.96 1.83 9.40
CA ASN A 32 8.56 2.15 9.19
C ASN A 32 8.06 3.18 10.20
N GLY A 33 7.05 3.97 9.82
CA GLY A 33 6.43 4.96 10.70
C GLY A 33 5.69 4.38 11.92
N PRO A 34 5.17 5.25 12.82
CA PRO A 34 4.61 4.84 14.09
C PRO A 34 3.39 3.93 13.96
N SER A 35 3.23 3.04 14.95
CA SER A 35 2.11 2.08 15.03
C SER A 35 0.74 2.76 14.91
N ALA A 36 -0.03 2.38 13.90
CA ALA A 36 -1.40 2.83 13.72
C ALA A 36 -2.34 2.23 14.78
N HIS A 37 -3.40 2.97 15.13
CA HIS A 37 -4.40 2.51 16.09
C HIS A 37 -5.11 1.22 15.62
N ASN A 38 -5.38 0.28 16.53
CA ASN A 38 -5.94 -1.05 16.22
C ASN A 38 -7.18 -1.02 15.31
N GLU A 39 -8.11 -0.09 15.56
CA GLU A 39 -9.33 0.10 14.74
C GLU A 39 -9.02 0.43 13.27
N ILE A 40 -7.90 1.11 12.98
CA ILE A 40 -7.44 1.43 11.63
C ILE A 40 -6.89 0.15 10.98
N VAL A 41 -5.95 -0.52 11.67
CA VAL A 41 -5.31 -1.77 11.21
C VAL A 41 -6.35 -2.83 10.86
N GLN A 42 -7.31 -3.08 11.75
CA GLN A 42 -8.37 -4.08 11.54
C GLN A 42 -9.27 -3.80 10.33
N ARG A 43 -9.42 -2.52 9.93
CA ARG A 43 -10.28 -2.12 8.79
C ARG A 43 -9.52 -2.03 7.47
N TRP A 44 -8.26 -1.60 7.49
CA TRP A 44 -7.48 -1.36 6.27
C TRP A 44 -6.76 -2.62 5.78
N THR A 45 -6.19 -3.42 6.69
CA THR A 45 -5.46 -4.65 6.32
C THR A 45 -6.27 -5.63 5.46
N PRO A 46 -7.56 -5.90 5.72
CA PRO A 46 -8.36 -6.78 4.84
C PRO A 46 -8.48 -6.24 3.41
N ILE A 47 -8.60 -4.92 3.24
CA ILE A 47 -8.75 -4.26 1.93
C ILE A 47 -7.42 -4.27 1.18
N LEU A 48 -6.33 -3.94 1.88
CA LEU A 48 -4.97 -3.98 1.32
C LEU A 48 -4.57 -5.39 0.86
N ASN A 49 -5.10 -6.44 1.50
CA ASN A 49 -4.79 -7.83 1.17
C ASN A 49 -5.75 -8.45 0.15
N LYS A 50 -7.04 -8.05 0.10
CA LYS A 50 -8.09 -8.74 -0.67
C LYS A 50 -8.93 -7.84 -1.60
N SER A 51 -8.59 -6.55 -1.74
CA SER A 51 -9.41 -5.53 -2.40
C SER A 51 -10.76 -5.26 -1.69
N LEU A 52 -11.46 -4.20 -2.09
CA LEU A 52 -12.88 -4.01 -1.80
C LEU A 52 -13.74 -4.95 -2.65
N LYS A 53 -14.96 -5.23 -2.17
CA LYS A 53 -16.00 -5.82 -3.02
C LYS A 53 -16.36 -4.85 -4.16
N LYS A 54 -16.69 -5.39 -5.33
CA LYS A 54 -16.98 -4.58 -6.53
C LYS A 54 -18.19 -3.68 -6.32
N GLU A 55 -19.18 -4.18 -5.59
CA GLU A 55 -20.43 -3.53 -5.24
C GLU A 55 -20.18 -2.36 -4.30
N ASP A 56 -19.43 -2.59 -3.21
CA ASP A 56 -19.02 -1.56 -2.24
C ASP A 56 -18.20 -0.46 -2.92
N LYS A 57 -17.25 -0.83 -3.78
CA LYS A 57 -16.46 0.12 -4.57
C LYS A 57 -17.33 0.96 -5.52
N ALA A 58 -18.24 0.33 -6.25
CA ALA A 58 -19.13 1.03 -7.18
C ALA A 58 -20.08 2.00 -6.43
N MET A 59 -20.56 1.61 -5.25
CA MET A 59 -21.36 2.47 -4.38
C MET A 59 -20.54 3.68 -3.90
N LEU A 60 -19.33 3.48 -3.39
CA LEU A 60 -18.45 4.55 -2.92
C LEU A 60 -18.09 5.55 -4.05
N LEU A 61 -17.73 5.05 -5.24
CA LEU A 61 -17.42 5.92 -6.39
C LEU A 61 -18.64 6.72 -6.88
N LYS A 62 -19.86 6.21 -6.67
CA LYS A 62 -21.11 6.93 -6.96
C LYS A 62 -21.48 7.94 -5.88
N GLU A 63 -21.32 7.59 -4.60
CA GLU A 63 -21.56 8.48 -3.46
C GLU A 63 -20.64 9.70 -3.55
N TYR A 64 -19.34 9.47 -3.75
CA TYR A 64 -18.31 10.50 -3.77
C TYR A 64 -17.99 11.01 -5.18
N ALA A 65 -19.03 11.40 -5.93
CA ALA A 65 -18.86 12.13 -7.18
C ALA A 65 -18.03 13.43 -6.99
N PRO A 66 -17.15 13.80 -7.94
CA PRO A 66 -16.36 15.02 -7.92
C PRO A 66 -17.16 16.32 -7.72
N PHE A 67 -16.54 17.33 -7.10
CA PHE A 67 -17.17 18.62 -6.89
C PHE A 67 -17.30 19.42 -8.21
N HIS A 68 -18.50 19.91 -8.49
CA HIS A 68 -18.81 20.62 -9.74
C HIS A 68 -18.06 21.95 -9.91
N ASN A 69 -17.70 22.59 -8.80
CA ASN A 69 -16.90 23.82 -8.76
C ASN A 69 -15.39 23.58 -8.87
N ILE A 70 -14.94 22.32 -8.98
CA ILE A 70 -13.53 21.95 -9.22
C ILE A 70 -13.45 21.03 -10.45
N PRO A 71 -13.60 21.55 -11.68
CA PRO A 71 -13.61 20.74 -12.91
C PRO A 71 -12.37 19.85 -13.08
N ALA A 72 -11.21 20.28 -12.55
CA ALA A 72 -9.95 19.54 -12.56
C ALA A 72 -10.00 18.21 -11.77
N MET A 73 -11.03 17.97 -10.94
CA MET A 73 -11.25 16.66 -10.32
C MET A 73 -11.84 15.62 -11.28
N VAL A 74 -12.38 16.02 -12.43
CA VAL A 74 -12.83 15.09 -13.47
C VAL A 74 -11.63 14.75 -14.35
N PRO A 75 -11.18 13.48 -14.41
CA PRO A 75 -10.04 13.12 -15.24
C PRO A 75 -10.31 13.42 -16.72
N PRO A 76 -9.35 14.02 -17.44
CA PRO A 76 -9.51 14.31 -18.85
C PRO A 76 -9.59 13.01 -19.65
N LYS A 77 -10.46 12.98 -20.66
CA LYS A 77 -10.55 11.86 -21.61
C LYS A 77 -9.49 12.03 -22.70
N LEU A 78 -8.94 10.93 -23.18
CA LEU A 78 -8.11 10.91 -24.38
C LEU A 78 -8.88 11.46 -25.58
N ASN A 79 -8.27 12.40 -26.31
CA ASN A 79 -8.83 12.99 -27.52
C ASN A 79 -9.15 11.89 -28.56
N PRO A 80 -10.31 11.94 -29.27
CA PRO A 80 -10.66 10.95 -30.29
C PRO A 80 -9.59 10.77 -31.38
N GLU A 81 -8.93 11.86 -31.79
CA GLU A 81 -7.89 11.87 -32.81
C GLU A 81 -6.63 11.12 -32.34
N LEU A 82 -6.23 11.36 -31.08
CA LEU A 82 -5.12 10.63 -30.46
C LEU A 82 -5.48 9.16 -30.22
N SER A 83 -6.72 8.89 -29.81
CA SER A 83 -7.26 7.54 -29.67
C SER A 83 -7.27 6.76 -31.00
N ALA A 84 -7.46 7.44 -32.14
CA ALA A 84 -7.30 6.82 -33.46
C ALA A 84 -5.82 6.56 -33.81
N ALA A 85 -4.91 7.46 -33.41
CA ALA A 85 -3.49 7.41 -33.77
C ALA A 85 -2.62 6.45 -32.94
N VAL A 86 -2.98 6.16 -31.68
CA VAL A 86 -2.17 5.29 -30.81
C VAL A 86 -2.55 3.81 -30.90
N SER A 87 -1.60 2.92 -30.56
CA SER A 87 -1.81 1.48 -30.57
C SER A 87 -2.71 1.00 -29.42
N GLU A 88 -3.40 -0.12 -29.63
CA GLU A 88 -4.33 -0.70 -28.65
C GLU A 88 -3.73 -0.95 -27.24
N PRO A 89 -2.47 -1.41 -27.08
CA PRO A 89 -1.85 -1.52 -25.75
C PRO A 89 -1.69 -0.16 -25.04
N VAL A 90 -1.45 0.92 -25.79
CA VAL A 90 -1.34 2.28 -25.25
C VAL A 90 -2.72 2.77 -24.78
N LYS A 91 -3.79 2.56 -25.56
CA LYS A 91 -5.17 2.89 -25.15
C LYS A 91 -5.57 2.16 -23.86
N LYS A 92 -5.27 0.86 -23.76
CA LYS A 92 -5.54 0.07 -22.56
C LYS A 92 -4.81 0.61 -21.33
N ARG A 93 -3.55 1.01 -21.49
CA ARG A 93 -2.76 1.63 -20.40
C ARG A 93 -3.33 3.00 -20.00
N ASP A 94 -3.75 3.81 -20.96
CA ASP A 94 -4.37 5.12 -20.73
C ASP A 94 -5.71 5.01 -19.97
N ILE A 95 -6.61 4.12 -20.41
CA ILE A 95 -7.88 3.83 -19.72
C ILE A 95 -7.67 3.37 -18.28
N ILE A 96 -6.60 2.59 -18.02
CA ILE A 96 -6.22 2.17 -16.66
C ILE A 96 -5.77 3.38 -15.82
N ILE A 97 -5.02 4.33 -16.40
CA ILE A 97 -4.60 5.58 -15.73
C ILE A 97 -5.82 6.47 -15.45
N GLU A 98 -6.70 6.68 -16.43
CA GLU A 98 -7.95 7.44 -16.26
C GLU A 98 -8.83 6.82 -15.15
N TYR A 99 -8.93 5.49 -15.09
CA TYR A 99 -9.65 4.79 -14.03
C TYR A 99 -9.00 5.00 -12.65
N ARG A 100 -7.67 4.95 -12.53
CA ARG A 100 -6.96 5.24 -11.28
C ARG A 100 -7.23 6.68 -10.83
N GLN A 101 -7.17 7.65 -11.75
CA GLN A 101 -7.51 9.05 -11.47
C GLN A 101 -8.97 9.22 -10.99
N LYS A 102 -9.94 8.46 -11.53
CA LYS A 102 -11.33 8.45 -11.05
C LYS A 102 -11.44 7.97 -9.60
N ASN A 103 -10.67 6.97 -9.20
CA ASN A 103 -10.62 6.50 -7.80
C ASN A 103 -10.01 7.59 -6.88
N VAL A 104 -8.90 8.23 -7.29
CA VAL A 104 -8.29 9.34 -6.54
C VAL A 104 -9.25 10.52 -6.40
N ALA A 105 -9.95 10.91 -7.47
CA ALA A 105 -10.93 11.99 -7.45
C ALA A 105 -12.09 11.72 -6.48
N ALA A 106 -12.59 10.48 -6.43
CA ALA A 106 -13.64 10.08 -5.49
C ALA A 106 -13.13 10.08 -4.04
N ALA A 107 -11.91 9.59 -3.78
CA ALA A 107 -11.30 9.69 -2.46
C ALA A 107 -11.11 11.16 -2.02
N LEU A 108 -10.70 12.05 -2.94
CA LEU A 108 -10.55 13.48 -2.66
C LEU A 108 -11.90 14.17 -2.41
N ALA A 109 -12.96 13.77 -3.13
CA ALA A 109 -14.33 14.23 -2.85
C ALA A 109 -14.81 13.77 -1.46
N ALA A 110 -14.50 12.54 -1.06
CA ALA A 110 -14.77 12.02 0.27
C ALA A 110 -14.03 12.79 1.37
N VAL A 111 -12.74 13.12 1.17
CA VAL A 111 -11.96 13.98 2.08
C VAL A 111 -12.57 15.38 2.18
N GLY A 112 -12.87 16.04 1.06
CA GLY A 112 -13.45 17.38 1.04
C GLY A 112 -14.80 17.44 1.79
N ARG A 113 -15.68 16.47 1.53
CA ARG A 113 -16.94 16.33 2.28
C ARG A 113 -16.68 16.00 3.77
N GLY A 114 -15.63 15.25 4.09
CA GLY A 114 -15.21 15.02 5.46
C GLY A 114 -14.82 16.30 6.18
N LEU A 115 -14.08 17.19 5.52
CA LEU A 115 -13.72 18.51 6.04
C LEU A 115 -14.96 19.40 6.24
N GLU A 116 -15.89 19.43 5.29
CA GLU A 116 -17.20 20.10 5.46
C GLU A 116 -17.93 19.57 6.70
N SER A 117 -17.91 18.25 6.96
CA SER A 117 -18.51 17.66 8.16
C SER A 117 -17.89 18.15 9.47
N PHE A 118 -16.59 18.44 9.50
CA PHE A 118 -15.94 19.04 10.67
C PHE A 118 -16.21 20.54 10.81
N MET A 119 -16.41 21.26 9.71
CA MET A 119 -16.66 22.71 9.71
C MET A 119 -18.13 23.07 10.03
N PHE A 120 -19.09 22.28 9.53
CA PHE A 120 -20.51 22.67 9.52
C PHE A 120 -21.48 21.61 10.06
N TYR A 121 -21.01 20.37 10.32
CA TYR A 121 -21.87 19.26 10.75
C TYR A 121 -21.28 18.53 11.97
N ASN A 122 -21.23 17.19 11.96
CA ASN A 122 -20.83 16.39 13.10
C ASN A 122 -19.53 15.59 12.85
N LYS A 123 -18.76 15.38 13.93
CA LYS A 123 -17.49 14.63 13.94
C LYS A 123 -17.62 13.19 13.42
N VAL A 124 -18.72 12.50 13.71
CA VAL A 124 -18.90 11.08 13.36
C VAL A 124 -19.00 10.91 11.84
N GLU A 125 -19.76 11.79 11.18
CA GLU A 125 -19.90 11.82 9.74
C GLU A 125 -18.60 12.25 9.04
N GLY A 126 -17.85 13.19 9.61
CA GLY A 126 -16.49 13.51 9.16
C GLY A 126 -15.59 12.27 9.17
N ILE A 127 -15.54 11.54 10.30
CA ILE A 127 -14.78 10.28 10.42
C ILE A 127 -15.27 9.22 9.42
N LYS A 128 -16.59 9.08 9.20
CA LYS A 128 -17.15 8.16 8.18
C LYS A 128 -16.60 8.50 6.79
N ARG A 129 -16.71 9.76 6.37
CA ARG A 129 -16.29 10.24 5.04
C ARG A 129 -14.78 10.08 4.83
N PHE A 130 -13.96 10.36 5.84
CA PHE A 130 -12.51 10.09 5.80
C PHE A 130 -12.17 8.59 5.75
N ASN A 131 -12.87 7.75 6.51
CA ASN A 131 -12.69 6.31 6.44
C ASN A 131 -13.10 5.74 5.07
N ASP A 132 -14.17 6.26 4.47
CA ASP A 132 -14.57 5.89 3.10
C ASP A 132 -13.54 6.31 2.05
N ALA A 133 -12.93 7.50 2.18
CA ALA A 133 -11.78 7.89 1.36
C ALA A 133 -10.61 6.90 1.50
N ALA A 134 -10.27 6.52 2.74
CA ALA A 134 -9.20 5.57 3.03
C ALA A 134 -9.47 4.18 2.43
N LYS A 135 -10.72 3.69 2.45
CA LYS A 135 -11.10 2.43 1.77
C LYS A 135 -10.79 2.47 0.26
N ILE A 136 -11.15 3.57 -0.42
CA ILE A 136 -10.91 3.76 -1.85
C ILE A 136 -9.39 3.76 -2.14
N LEU A 137 -8.61 4.42 -1.29
CA LEU A 137 -7.14 4.48 -1.43
C LEU A 137 -6.45 3.14 -1.11
N CYS A 138 -6.93 2.38 -0.12
CA CYS A 138 -6.44 1.04 0.18
C CYS A 138 -6.68 0.08 -0.99
N ASP A 139 -7.87 0.14 -1.61
CA ASP A 139 -8.20 -0.65 -2.80
C ASP A 139 -7.36 -0.24 -4.02
N LEU A 140 -7.13 1.06 -4.21
CA LEU A 140 -6.23 1.56 -5.24
C LEU A 140 -4.79 1.04 -5.04
N LEU A 141 -4.27 1.08 -3.81
CA LEU A 141 -2.93 0.58 -3.48
C LEU A 141 -2.82 -0.94 -3.71
N HIS A 142 -3.83 -1.72 -3.31
CA HIS A 142 -3.93 -3.14 -3.64
C HIS A 142 -3.89 -3.36 -5.17
N SER A 143 -4.69 -2.59 -5.92
CA SER A 143 -4.76 -2.65 -7.37
C SER A 143 -3.43 -2.29 -8.05
N GLU A 144 -2.65 -1.35 -7.52
CA GLU A 144 -1.30 -1.06 -7.99
C GLU A 144 -0.35 -2.24 -7.76
N THR A 145 -0.37 -2.87 -6.57
CA THR A 145 0.45 -4.06 -6.28
C THR A 145 0.11 -5.21 -7.23
N GLN A 146 -1.17 -5.49 -7.47
CA GLN A 146 -1.58 -6.51 -8.45
C GLN A 146 -1.19 -6.12 -9.88
N SER A 147 -1.29 -4.83 -10.25
CA SER A 147 -0.84 -4.34 -11.56
C SER A 147 0.66 -4.55 -11.76
N ARG A 148 1.49 -4.23 -10.75
CA ARG A 148 2.95 -4.46 -10.77
C ARG A 148 3.28 -5.94 -10.95
N ARG A 149 2.62 -6.82 -10.18
CA ARG A 149 2.77 -8.28 -10.30
C ARG A 149 2.41 -8.78 -11.70
N ALA A 150 1.25 -8.38 -12.22
CA ALA A 150 0.77 -8.79 -13.54
C ALA A 150 1.69 -8.32 -14.68
N LEU A 151 2.26 -7.11 -14.58
CA LEU A 151 3.22 -6.60 -15.57
C LEU A 151 4.49 -7.47 -15.61
N ILE A 152 5.08 -7.79 -14.45
CA ILE A 152 6.30 -8.61 -14.38
C ILE A 152 6.02 -10.06 -14.83
N ALA A 153 4.92 -10.66 -14.34
CA ALA A 153 4.51 -12.03 -14.68
C ALA A 153 4.15 -12.25 -16.18
N ASN A 154 4.01 -11.17 -16.96
CA ASN A 154 3.81 -11.22 -18.40
C ASN A 154 5.08 -11.03 -19.22
N ILE A 155 6.22 -10.70 -18.59
CA ILE A 155 7.52 -10.45 -19.26
C ILE A 155 8.51 -11.60 -19.01
N ILE A 156 8.48 -12.21 -17.82
CA ILE A 156 9.39 -13.30 -17.46
C ILE A 156 9.14 -14.59 -18.27
N ASN A 157 10.14 -15.48 -18.30
CA ASN A 157 10.03 -16.79 -18.94
C ASN A 157 8.99 -17.69 -18.25
N LYS A 158 8.57 -18.77 -18.92
CA LYS A 158 7.53 -19.68 -18.40
C LYS A 158 7.97 -20.39 -17.12
N GLU A 159 9.23 -20.79 -17.03
CA GLU A 159 9.79 -21.56 -15.90
C GLU A 159 9.73 -20.76 -14.58
N LEU A 160 10.15 -19.49 -14.59
CA LEU A 160 10.00 -18.59 -13.43
C LEU A 160 8.54 -18.26 -13.13
N LYS A 161 7.65 -18.27 -14.14
CA LYS A 161 6.24 -17.90 -13.98
C LYS A 161 5.46 -18.89 -13.13
N ASP A 162 5.76 -20.18 -13.27
CA ASP A 162 5.12 -21.21 -12.45
C ASP A 162 5.56 -21.11 -10.98
N SER A 163 6.76 -20.58 -10.69
CA SER A 163 7.25 -20.26 -9.34
C SER A 163 6.66 -19.00 -8.69
N LEU A 164 5.96 -18.12 -9.43
CA LEU A 164 5.40 -16.86 -8.89
C LEU A 164 4.09 -17.01 -8.09
N GLN A 165 3.96 -18.05 -7.26
CA GLN A 165 2.74 -18.32 -6.49
C GLN A 165 2.63 -17.56 -5.16
N GLY A 166 3.74 -17.01 -4.64
CA GLY A 166 3.77 -16.35 -3.34
C GLY A 166 2.90 -15.09 -3.27
N SER A 167 2.29 -14.83 -2.11
CA SER A 167 1.59 -13.57 -1.82
C SER A 167 2.58 -12.41 -1.69
N PRO A 168 2.20 -11.15 -1.97
CA PRO A 168 3.08 -10.02 -1.73
C PRO A 168 3.24 -9.76 -0.22
N ASP A 169 4.49 -9.58 0.20
CA ASP A 169 4.92 -9.27 1.58
C ASP A 169 5.93 -8.10 1.55
N ALA A 170 7.14 -8.26 2.09
CA ALA A 170 8.27 -7.36 1.84
C ALA A 170 8.65 -7.33 0.34
N PHE A 171 8.44 -8.43 -0.39
CA PHE A 171 8.72 -8.55 -1.82
C PHE A 171 7.43 -8.71 -2.64
N LEU A 172 7.48 -8.32 -3.92
CA LEU A 172 6.32 -8.36 -4.82
C LEU A 172 5.72 -9.76 -5.01
N PHE A 173 6.49 -10.82 -4.81
CA PHE A 173 6.12 -12.22 -5.03
C PHE A 173 6.35 -13.13 -3.81
N GLY A 174 6.60 -12.55 -2.65
CA GLY A 174 6.90 -13.29 -1.42
C GLY A 174 8.41 -13.50 -1.20
N GLU A 175 8.82 -13.55 0.06
CA GLU A 175 10.18 -13.93 0.48
C GLU A 175 10.56 -15.35 -0.01
N GLY A 176 9.59 -16.28 -0.01
CA GLY A 176 9.78 -17.66 -0.48
C GLY A 176 10.09 -17.83 -1.98
N LEU A 177 10.19 -16.74 -2.76
CA LEU A 177 10.67 -16.80 -4.15
C LEU A 177 12.16 -17.17 -4.21
N THR A 178 13.00 -16.68 -3.29
CA THR A 178 14.44 -16.98 -3.29
C THR A 178 14.77 -18.41 -2.86
N GLU A 179 13.90 -19.07 -2.09
CA GLU A 179 14.11 -20.46 -1.66
C GLU A 179 13.75 -21.48 -2.75
N ASN A 180 12.79 -21.14 -3.64
CA ASN A 180 12.38 -21.99 -4.75
C ASN A 180 13.07 -21.63 -6.09
N SER A 181 13.82 -20.54 -6.14
CA SER A 181 14.59 -20.13 -7.31
C SER A 181 16.05 -20.50 -7.11
N GLY A 182 16.48 -21.63 -7.68
CA GLY A 182 17.88 -22.04 -7.71
C GLY A 182 18.71 -21.11 -8.60
N PHE A 183 19.14 -19.98 -8.03
CA PHE A 183 20.19 -19.10 -8.53
C PHE A 183 21.53 -19.42 -7.86
#